data_AF-A0A2K2D7I0-F1
#
_entry.id   AF-A0A2K2D7I0-F1
#
_cell.length_a   1.000
_cell.length_b   1.000
_cell.length_c   1.000
_cell.angle_alpha   90.00
_cell.angle_beta   90.00
_cell.angle_gamma   90.00
#
_symmetry.space_group_name_H-M   'P 1'
#
loop_
_entity.id
_entity.type
_entity.pdbx_description
1 polymer ?
#
loop_
_entity_poly.entity_id
_entity_poly.type
_entity_poly.pdbx_seq_one_letter_code
_entity_poly.pdbx_strand_id
1 'polypeptide(L)'
;MTKDNLKKRHIEKPESCVFCAENKTVQHLFFECVVAKIIWQTVSLHFNKQLGACLESIARLWISHKKHGALNSICAAILWCIWKFRNSFIFDNVVWISSNQLWWLILRTLQNWKIIYKQEILERVEGFCSLLRSVLKAPPLLGWR
;
A
#
# COMPACT_ATOMS: atom_id res chain seq x y z
N MET A 1 7.95 10.86 10.43
CA MET A 1 9.35 11.32 10.35
C MET A 1 9.36 12.74 9.80
N THR A 2 9.69 13.71 10.64
CA THR A 2 9.70 15.14 10.31
C THR A 2 10.99 15.54 9.58
N LYS A 3 10.94 16.63 8.80
CA LYS A 3 12.06 17.15 7.97
C LYS A 3 13.33 17.37 8.80
N ASP A 4 13.17 17.78 10.06
CA ASP A 4 14.27 18.15 10.95
C ASP A 4 15.07 16.95 11.46
N ASN A 5 14.41 15.79 11.64
CA ASN A 5 15.09 14.57 12.07
C ASN A 5 15.97 13.95 10.97
N LEU A 6 15.67 14.22 9.69
CA LEU A 6 16.47 13.77 8.56
C LEU A 6 17.69 14.65 8.35
N LYS A 7 17.53 15.97 8.46
CA LYS A 7 18.65 16.92 8.40
C LYS A 7 19.71 16.65 9.46
N LYS A 8 19.30 16.36 10.71
CA LYS A 8 20.23 15.99 11.79
C LYS A 8 21.05 14.73 11.51
N ARG A 9 20.59 13.85 10.61
CA ARG A 9 21.26 12.61 10.22
C ARG A 9 22.05 12.74 8.90
N HIS A 10 22.19 13.95 8.36
CA HIS A 10 22.80 14.21 7.04
C HIS A 10 22.11 13.44 5.89
N ILE A 11 20.83 13.13 6.05
CA ILE A 11 20.06 12.43 5.03
C ILE A 11 19.31 13.48 4.22
N GLU A 12 19.80 13.75 3.01
CA GLU A 12 19.08 14.59 2.05
C GLU A 12 17.80 13.87 1.61
N LYS A 13 16.67 14.54 1.81
CA LYS A 13 15.39 14.00 1.36
C LYS A 13 15.30 14.25 -0.14
N PRO A 14 15.20 13.22 -0.99
CA PRO A 14 14.96 13.43 -2.41
C PRO A 14 13.67 14.22 -2.59
N GLU A 15 13.76 15.32 -3.33
CA GLU A 15 12.63 16.20 -3.67
C GLU A 15 11.68 15.51 -4.65
N SER A 16 12.23 14.62 -5.46
CA SER A 16 11.51 13.78 -6.41
C SER A 16 11.09 12.42 -5.83
N CYS A 17 10.06 11.84 -6.43
CA CYS A 17 9.58 10.51 -6.11
C CYS A 17 10.57 9.45 -6.65
N VAL A 18 11.03 8.55 -5.79
CA VAL A 18 11.92 7.43 -6.15
C VAL A 18 11.36 6.48 -7.22
N PHE A 19 10.07 6.58 -7.55
CA PHE A 19 9.41 5.70 -8.53
C PHE A 19 9.13 6.35 -9.88
N CYS A 20 8.91 7.66 -9.93
CA CYS A 20 8.52 8.35 -11.16
C CYS A 20 9.17 9.73 -11.36
N ALA A 21 10.12 10.11 -10.51
CA ALA A 21 10.84 11.39 -10.53
C ALA A 21 9.98 12.67 -10.38
N GLU A 22 8.66 12.57 -10.18
CA GLU A 22 7.78 13.72 -9.94
C GLU A 22 7.93 14.33 -8.54
N ASN A 23 7.48 15.58 -8.37
CA ASN A 23 7.51 16.30 -7.10
C ASN A 23 6.75 15.58 -5.98
N LYS A 24 7.41 15.47 -4.82
CA LYS A 24 6.92 14.69 -3.68
C LYS A 24 5.92 15.47 -2.81
N THR A 25 4.63 15.27 -3.02
CA THR A 25 3.55 15.68 -2.08
C THR A 25 2.95 14.48 -1.36
N VAL A 26 2.37 14.63 -0.16
CA VAL A 26 1.70 13.50 0.54
C VAL A 26 0.68 12.83 -0.37
N GLN A 27 -0.10 13.62 -1.11
CA GLN A 27 -1.07 13.14 -2.08
C GLN A 27 -0.40 12.30 -3.18
N HIS A 28 0.65 12.81 -3.82
CA HIS A 28 1.37 12.08 -4.86
C HIS A 28 1.91 10.75 -4.31
N LEU A 29 2.51 10.77 -3.13
CA LEU A 29 3.16 9.60 -2.55
C LEU A 29 2.21 8.44 -2.27
N PHE A 30 1.03 8.75 -1.77
CA PHE A 30 0.08 7.73 -1.32
C PHE A 30 -0.98 7.41 -2.35
N PHE A 31 -1.23 8.27 -3.34
CA PHE A 31 -2.40 8.13 -4.22
C PHE A 31 -2.09 8.30 -5.72
N GLU A 32 -1.17 9.19 -6.11
CA GLU A 32 -1.04 9.57 -7.53
C GLU A 32 0.19 8.97 -8.22
N CYS A 33 1.21 8.60 -7.46
CA CYS A 33 2.38 7.89 -7.94
C CYS A 33 1.95 6.61 -8.67
N VAL A 34 2.64 6.28 -9.76
CA VAL A 34 2.34 5.10 -10.61
C VAL A 34 2.17 3.82 -9.79
N VAL A 35 3.04 3.61 -8.79
CA VAL A 35 2.98 2.44 -7.90
C VAL A 35 1.71 2.46 -7.05
N ALA A 36 1.39 3.61 -6.45
CA ALA A 36 0.20 3.75 -5.62
C ALA A 36 -1.08 3.54 -6.44
N LYS A 37 -1.16 4.13 -7.64
CA LYS A 37 -2.29 3.96 -8.57
C LYS A 37 -2.56 2.49 -8.88
N ILE A 38 -1.52 1.72 -9.20
CA ILE A 38 -1.67 0.29 -9.49
C ILE A 38 -2.26 -0.46 -8.28
N ILE A 39 -1.76 -0.20 -7.06
CA ILE A 39 -2.28 -0.84 -5.86
C ILE A 39 -3.76 -0.47 -5.64
N TRP A 40 -4.08 0.82 -5.70
CA TRP A 40 -5.44 1.30 -5.45
C TRP A 40 -6.44 0.84 -6.51
N GLN A 41 -6.05 0.78 -7.78
CA GLN A 41 -6.89 0.24 -8.85
C GLN A 41 -7.24 -1.22 -8.59
N THR A 42 -6.26 -2.07 -8.28
CA THR A 42 -6.49 -3.49 -7.98
C THR A 42 -7.42 -3.67 -6.79
N VAL A 43 -7.23 -2.92 -5.71
CA VAL A 43 -8.06 -3.00 -4.51
C VAL A 43 -9.47 -2.47 -4.77
N SER A 44 -9.58 -1.37 -5.54
CA SER A 44 -10.88 -0.81 -5.94
C SER A 44 -11.70 -1.77 -6.76
N LEU A 45 -11.07 -2.44 -7.73
CA LEU A 45 -11.70 -3.46 -8.58
C LEU A 45 -12.16 -4.65 -7.73
N HIS A 46 -11.32 -5.14 -6.82
CA HIS A 46 -11.66 -6.28 -5.97
C HIS A 46 -12.86 -6.00 -5.06
N PHE A 47 -12.93 -4.82 -4.45
CA PHE A 47 -14.00 -4.45 -3.52
C PHE A 47 -15.20 -3.76 -4.19
N ASN A 48 -15.15 -3.57 -5.51
CA ASN A 48 -16.12 -2.78 -6.28
C ASN A 48 -16.42 -1.43 -5.60
N LYS A 49 -15.37 -0.71 -5.21
CA LYS A 49 -15.44 0.57 -4.49
C LYS A 49 -14.34 1.48 -5.00
N GLN A 50 -14.63 2.76 -5.18
CA GLN A 50 -13.60 3.73 -5.51
C GLN A 50 -12.73 4.02 -4.28
N LEU A 51 -11.50 3.51 -4.29
CA LEU A 51 -10.54 3.64 -3.20
C LEU A 51 -9.26 4.30 -3.70
N GLY A 52 -8.61 5.08 -2.84
CA GLY A 52 -7.29 5.61 -3.12
C GLY A 52 -7.23 6.75 -4.14
N ALA A 53 -8.34 7.44 -4.37
CA ALA A 53 -8.32 8.69 -5.13
C ALA A 53 -7.63 9.81 -4.34
N CYS A 54 -7.86 9.83 -3.02
CA CYS A 54 -7.28 10.77 -2.07
C CYS A 54 -7.46 10.26 -0.63
N LEU A 55 -6.91 10.98 0.34
CA LEU A 55 -7.09 10.66 1.75
C LEU A 55 -8.57 10.61 2.15
N GLU A 56 -9.39 11.53 1.64
CA GLU A 56 -10.81 11.59 1.96
C GLU A 56 -11.57 10.32 1.53
N SER A 57 -11.24 9.77 0.35
CA SER A 57 -11.86 8.53 -0.15
C SER A 57 -11.69 7.35 0.80
N ILE A 58 -10.57 7.32 1.54
CA ILE A 58 -10.28 6.30 2.55
C ILE A 58 -10.88 6.70 3.89
N ALA A 59 -10.73 7.96 4.30
CA ALA A 59 -11.17 8.45 5.61
C ALA A 59 -12.68 8.28 5.83
N ARG A 60 -13.49 8.38 4.77
CA ARG A 60 -14.93 8.10 4.82
C ARG A 60 -15.25 6.69 5.35
N LEU A 61 -14.39 5.70 5.10
CA LEU A 61 -14.56 4.34 5.59
C LEU A 61 -14.26 4.21 7.10
N TRP A 62 -13.35 5.03 7.63
CA TRP A 62 -13.01 5.04 9.05
C TRP A 62 -14.18 5.50 9.92
N ILE A 63 -15.00 6.42 9.41
CA ILE A 63 -16.21 6.91 10.10
C ILE A 63 -17.17 5.76 10.39
N SER A 64 -17.30 4.79 9.48
CA SER A 64 -18.15 3.60 9.64
C SER A 64 -17.33 2.34 9.95
N HIS A 65 -16.43 2.42 10.94
CA HIS A 65 -15.50 1.34 11.27
C HIS A 65 -16.19 -0.02 11.53
N LYS A 66 -17.35 -0.03 12.19
CA LYS A 66 -18.10 -1.29 12.45
C LYS A 66 -18.50 -2.01 11.15
N LYS A 67 -18.87 -1.26 10.11
CA LYS A 67 -19.30 -1.81 8.81
C LYS A 67 -18.12 -2.11 7.88
N HIS A 68 -17.05 -1.33 7.99
CA HIS A 68 -15.92 -1.35 7.06
C HIS A 68 -14.61 -1.81 7.69
N GLY A 69 -14.63 -2.48 8.84
CA GLY A 69 -13.43 -2.89 9.59
C GLY A 69 -12.38 -3.60 8.74
N ALA A 70 -12.77 -4.59 7.92
CA ALA A 70 -11.85 -5.28 7.03
C ALA A 70 -11.24 -4.35 5.96
N LEU A 71 -12.05 -3.52 5.33
CA LEU A 71 -11.59 -2.59 4.30
C LEU A 71 -10.68 -1.50 4.90
N ASN A 72 -11.00 -1.04 6.10
CA ASN A 72 -10.18 -0.10 6.86
C ASN A 72 -8.81 -0.69 7.19
N SER A 73 -8.77 -1.95 7.66
CA SER A 73 -7.53 -2.67 7.91
C SER A 73 -6.68 -2.81 6.65
N ILE A 74 -7.30 -3.14 5.52
CA ILE A 74 -6.61 -3.26 4.23
C ILE A 74 -6.07 -1.92 3.76
N CYS A 75 -6.87 -0.85 3.80
CA CYS A 75 -6.42 0.49 3.43
C CYS A 75 -5.28 0.99 4.33
N ALA A 76 -5.36 0.73 5.64
CA ALA A 76 -4.31 1.08 6.59
C ALA A 76 -3.01 0.30 6.30
N ALA A 77 -3.11 -1.00 6.01
CA ALA A 77 -1.95 -1.81 5.64
C ALA A 77 -1.31 -1.30 4.34
N ILE A 78 -2.10 -0.94 3.33
CA ILE A 78 -1.59 -0.37 2.07
C ILE A 78 -0.84 0.94 2.31
N LEU A 79 -1.44 1.89 3.04
CA LEU A 79 -0.78 3.16 3.34
C LEU A 79 0.53 2.94 4.10
N TRP A 80 0.52 2.05 5.10
CA TRP A 80 1.72 1.68 5.85
C TRP A 80 2.79 1.05 4.95
N CYS A 81 2.42 0.10 4.09
CA CYS A 81 3.34 -0.58 3.20
C CYS A 81 3.91 0.35 2.12
N ILE A 82 3.11 1.26 1.55
CA ILE A 82 3.60 2.29 0.62
C ILE A 82 4.66 3.15 1.33
N TRP A 83 4.38 3.62 2.54
CA TRP A 83 5.33 4.40 3.30
C TRP A 83 6.61 3.61 3.63
N LYS A 84 6.45 2.37 4.11
CA LYS A 84 7.55 1.50 4.51
C LYS A 84 8.44 1.13 3.33
N PHE A 85 7.83 0.73 2.21
CA PHE A 85 8.54 0.37 1.00
C PHE A 85 9.33 1.55 0.44
N ARG A 86 8.77 2.76 0.49
CA ARG A 86 9.50 3.96 0.09
C ARG A 86 10.70 4.27 0.95
N ASN A 87 10.56 4.09 2.26
CA ASN A 87 11.67 4.31 3.18
C ASN A 87 12.79 3.28 2.96
N SER A 88 12.48 2.04 2.60
CA SER A 88 13.53 1.05 2.37
C SER A 88 14.44 1.37 1.17
N PHE A 89 13.98 2.14 0.18
CA PHE A 89 14.84 2.66 -0.89
C PHE A 89 15.83 3.73 -0.38
N ILE A 90 15.45 4.48 0.65
CA ILE A 90 16.24 5.59 1.19
C ILE A 90 17.21 5.12 2.26
N PHE A 91 16.80 4.17 3.12
CA PHE A 91 17.57 3.76 4.30
C PHE A 91 18.15 2.35 4.21
N ASP A 92 17.54 1.46 3.40
CA ASP A 92 17.90 0.03 3.38
C ASP A 92 18.49 -0.41 2.02
N ASN A 93 18.75 0.53 1.11
CA ASN A 93 19.28 0.28 -0.25
C ASN A 93 18.50 -0.79 -1.04
N VAL A 94 17.20 -0.93 -0.79
CA VAL A 94 16.35 -1.87 -1.53
C VAL A 94 16.30 -1.46 -3.00
N VAL A 95 16.40 -2.44 -3.91
CA VAL A 95 16.28 -2.21 -5.35
C VAL A 95 14.86 -2.49 -5.83
N TRP A 96 14.38 -1.66 -6.75
CA TRP A 96 13.06 -1.82 -7.36
C TRP A 96 13.15 -2.88 -8.44
N ILE A 97 12.42 -3.98 -8.25
CA ILE A 97 12.31 -5.07 -9.22
C ILE A 97 10.92 -5.04 -9.84
N SER A 98 9.87 -4.98 -9.00
CA SER A 98 8.48 -4.93 -9.46
C SER A 98 7.53 -4.51 -8.35
N SER A 99 6.32 -4.10 -8.74
CA SER A 99 5.21 -3.84 -7.80
C SER A 99 4.82 -5.06 -6.95
N ASN A 100 5.19 -6.28 -7.36
CA ASN A 100 4.97 -7.49 -6.56
C ASN A 100 5.70 -7.44 -5.22
N GLN A 101 6.85 -6.77 -5.12
CA GLN A 101 7.54 -6.58 -3.84
C GLN A 101 6.63 -5.87 -2.82
N LEU A 102 5.89 -4.85 -3.27
CA LEU A 102 4.94 -4.14 -2.43
C LEU A 102 3.72 -5.00 -2.09
N TRP A 103 3.21 -5.79 -3.04
CA TRP A 103 2.11 -6.72 -2.77
C TRP A 103 2.48 -7.81 -1.75
N TRP A 104 3.68 -8.39 -1.85
CA TRP A 104 4.21 -9.31 -0.84
C TRP A 104 4.33 -8.66 0.53
N LEU A 105 4.77 -7.40 0.59
CA LEU A 105 4.83 -6.63 1.84
C LEU A 105 3.45 -6.38 2.45
N ILE A 106 2.44 -6.05 1.62
CA ILE A 106 1.04 -5.89 2.04
C ILE A 106 0.50 -7.20 2.59
N LEU A 107 0.67 -8.30 1.86
CA LEU A 107 0.23 -9.63 2.28
C LEU A 107 0.82 -10.01 3.63
N ARG A 108 2.14 -9.86 3.81
CA ARG A 108 2.82 -10.16 5.07
C ARG A 108 2.33 -9.30 6.22
N THR A 109 2.08 -8.01 5.95
CA THR A 109 1.57 -7.07 6.96
C THR A 109 0.17 -7.48 7.42
N LEU A 110 -0.73 -7.79 6.50
CA LEU A 110 -2.08 -8.28 6.82
C LEU A 110 -2.07 -9.61 7.58
N GLN A 111 -1.17 -10.53 7.21
CA GLN A 111 -0.98 -11.79 7.95
C GLN A 111 -0.51 -11.55 9.39
N ASN A 112 0.43 -10.62 9.59
CA ASN A 112 0.92 -10.30 10.93
C ASN A 112 -0.14 -9.60 11.79
N TRP A 113 -1.06 -8.86 11.16
CA TRP A 113 -2.15 -8.17 11.87
C TRP A 113 -3.35 -9.06 12.20
N LYS A 114 -3.35 -10.33 11.80
CA LYS A 114 -4.45 -11.26 12.08
C LYS A 114 -4.84 -11.34 13.56
N ILE A 115 -3.85 -11.28 14.46
CA ILE A 115 -4.05 -11.30 15.91
C ILE A 115 -4.89 -10.12 16.44
N ILE A 116 -5.03 -9.06 15.65
CA ILE A 116 -5.76 -7.83 16.03
C ILE A 116 -7.24 -7.94 15.62
N TYR A 117 -7.58 -8.82 14.67
CA TYR A 117 -8.91 -8.84 14.08
C TYR A 117 -9.89 -9.68 14.89
N LYS A 118 -11.12 -9.18 15.00
CA LYS A 118 -12.28 -10.00 15.37
C LYS A 118 -12.60 -10.97 14.23
N GLN A 119 -13.24 -12.09 14.56
CA GLN A 119 -13.55 -13.19 13.62
C GLN A 119 -14.16 -12.70 12.29
N GLU A 120 -15.20 -11.87 12.35
CA GLU A 120 -15.89 -11.35 11.14
C GLU A 120 -14.97 -10.53 10.23
N ILE A 121 -14.04 -9.77 10.82
CA ILE A 121 -13.06 -8.97 10.07
C ILE A 121 -11.99 -9.88 9.49
N LEU A 122 -11.56 -10.87 10.27
CA LEU A 122 -10.52 -11.83 9.90
C LEU A 122 -10.89 -12.58 8.62
N GLU A 123 -12.11 -13.13 8.54
CA GLU A 123 -12.57 -13.89 7.36
C GLU A 123 -12.50 -13.07 6.07
N ARG A 124 -12.95 -11.81 6.12
CA ARG A 124 -12.88 -10.90 4.96
C ARG A 124 -11.45 -10.54 4.57
N VAL A 125 -10.58 -10.27 5.55
CA VAL A 125 -9.16 -9.98 5.29
C VAL A 125 -8.44 -11.21 4.74
N GLU A 126 -8.78 -12.41 5.23
CA GLU A 126 -8.22 -13.66 4.74
C GLU A 126 -8.65 -13.98 3.31
N GLY A 127 -9.91 -13.72 2.95
CA GLY A 127 -10.38 -13.81 1.57
C GLY A 127 -9.53 -12.98 0.61
N PHE A 128 -9.27 -11.72 0.97
CA PHE A 128 -8.39 -10.84 0.21
C PHE A 128 -6.93 -11.36 0.16
N CYS A 129 -6.39 -11.83 1.28
CA CYS A 129 -5.03 -12.37 1.34
C CYS A 129 -4.86 -13.63 0.47
N SER A 130 -5.89 -14.48 0.40
CA SER A 130 -5.88 -15.67 -0.44
C SER A 130 -5.92 -15.33 -1.93
N LEU A 131 -6.68 -14.31 -2.32
CA LEU A 131 -6.64 -13.76 -3.68
C LEU A 131 -5.26 -13.17 -4.01
N LEU A 132 -4.66 -12.38 -3.11
CA LEU A 132 -3.31 -11.85 -3.36
C LEU A 132 -2.29 -12.98 -3.55
N ARG A 133 -2.37 -14.05 -2.75
CA ARG A 133 -1.49 -15.22 -2.90
C ARG A 133 -1.65 -15.91 -4.25
N SER A 134 -2.88 -16.06 -4.76
CA SER A 134 -3.09 -16.71 -6.06
C SER A 134 -2.51 -15.86 -7.19
N VAL A 135 -2.76 -14.54 -7.17
CA VAL A 135 -2.24 -13.61 -8.19
C VAL A 135 -0.71 -13.52 -8.15
N LEU A 136 -0.10 -13.44 -6.96
CA LEU A 136 1.36 -13.30 -6.84
C LEU A 136 2.15 -14.56 -7.16
N LYS A 137 1.53 -15.74 -7.04
CA LYS A 137 2.14 -17.02 -7.41
C LYS A 137 1.86 -17.42 -8.86
N ALA A 138 0.89 -16.77 -9.51
CA ALA A 138 0.62 -17.04 -10.91
C ALA A 138 1.84 -16.67 -11.77
N PRO A 139 2.16 -17.46 -12.81
CA PRO A 139 3.17 -17.07 -13.79
C PRO A 139 2.85 -15.68 -14.35
N PRO A 140 3.85 -14.85 -14.68
CA PRO A 140 3.61 -13.60 -15.38
C PRO A 140 2.81 -13.91 -16.65
N LEU A 141 1.64 -13.28 -16.80
CA LEU A 141 0.89 -13.40 -18.05
C LEU A 141 1.79 -12.83 -19.16
N LEU A 142 2.31 -13.71 -20.01
CA LEU A 142 3.05 -13.33 -21.22
C LEU A 142 2.06 -12.64 -22.16
N GLY A 143 1.83 -11.36 -21.92
CA GLY A 143 1.07 -10.51 -22.82
C GLY A 143 1.92 -10.20 -24.04
N TRP A 144 1.87 -11.08 -25.04
CA TRP A 144 2.27 -10.72 -26.39
C TRP A 144 1.28 -9.67 -26.89
N ARG A 145 1.77 -8.44 -27.11
CA ARG A 145 1.11 -7.41 -27.90
C ARG A 145 1.98 -7.11 -29.10
#